data_AF-A0A1W9V7C7-F1
#
_entry.id   AF-A0A1W9V7C7-F1
#
_cell.length_a   1.000
_cell.length_b   1.000
_cell.length_c   1.000
_cell.angle_alpha   90.00
_cell.angle_beta   90.00
_cell.angle_gamma   90.00
#
_symmetry.space_group_name_H-M   'P 1'
#
loop_
_entity.id
_entity.type
_entity.pdbx_description
1 polymer ?
#
loop_
_entity_poly.entity_id
_entity_poly.type
_entity_poly.pdbx_seq_one_letter_code
_entity_poly.pdbx_strand_id
1 'polypeptide(L)'
;MCSSVFISSQTNGNPYKLGDKQKFANSGLYCETVIKTNRELHVPNSLTDPQWKNNPDVKLNMISYLGLPILNHDGTPFGTICVLDNKENHYSELFVKIMRNFKEIIENDLKNFYINQILEEGNKKLIDFIEEYRQLKGLLKICARCKKIRDKDDKWIDIEEFIHNHTAAEFSHSLCEDCQEELYKDEEWFKKLQKERGL
;
A
#
# COMPACT_ATOMS: atom_id res chain seq x y z
N MET A 1 11.35 11.35 -24.29
CA MET A 1 11.71 10.77 -22.97
C MET A 1 12.89 11.56 -22.40
N CYS A 2 12.87 11.87 -21.11
CA CYS A 2 13.87 12.70 -20.44
C CYS A 2 14.39 11.93 -19.22
N SER A 3 15.71 11.91 -19.02
CA SER A 3 16.33 11.35 -17.82
C SER A 3 16.47 12.45 -16.77
N SER A 4 16.16 12.14 -15.51
CA SER A 4 16.28 13.10 -14.39
C SER A 4 17.23 12.55 -13.33
N VAL A 5 18.01 13.43 -12.69
CA VAL A 5 18.84 13.07 -11.54
C VAL A 5 17.98 13.05 -10.28
N PHE A 6 17.78 11.87 -9.69
CA PHE A 6 16.99 11.70 -8.46
C PHE A 6 17.81 11.80 -7.19
N ILE A 7 19.10 11.44 -7.24
CA ILE A 7 20.04 11.51 -6.13
C ILE A 7 21.42 11.77 -6.73
N SER A 8 22.22 12.63 -6.09
CA SER A 8 23.62 12.84 -6.45
C SER A 8 24.49 12.98 -5.19
N SER A 9 25.79 12.70 -5.33
CA SER A 9 26.77 12.87 -4.25
C SER A 9 26.89 14.34 -3.80
N GLN A 10 27.18 14.58 -2.53
CA GLN A 10 27.46 15.93 -2.00
C GLN A 10 28.97 16.26 -1.98
N THR A 11 29.78 15.45 -2.66
CA THR A 11 31.23 15.70 -2.80
C THR A 11 31.49 17.03 -3.52
N ASN A 12 32.45 17.80 -3.01
CA ASN A 12 32.85 19.06 -3.62
C ASN A 12 33.29 18.85 -5.08
N GLY A 13 32.83 19.72 -5.98
CA GLY A 13 33.11 19.62 -7.42
C GLY A 13 32.20 18.67 -8.20
N ASN A 14 31.16 18.09 -7.59
CA ASN A 14 30.15 17.32 -8.33
C ASN A 14 29.36 18.23 -9.29
N PRO A 15 29.37 17.99 -10.61
CA PRO A 15 28.64 18.81 -11.57
C PRO A 15 27.13 18.56 -11.60
N TYR A 16 26.64 17.47 -11.01
CA TYR A 16 25.24 17.05 -11.09
C TYR A 16 24.39 17.53 -9.90
N LYS A 17 23.27 18.18 -10.19
CA LYS A 17 22.30 18.65 -9.19
C LYS A 17 21.04 17.80 -9.19
N LEU A 18 20.42 17.70 -8.01
CA LEU A 18 19.12 17.08 -7.84
C LEU A 18 18.09 17.75 -8.78
N GLY A 19 17.37 16.94 -9.55
CA GLY A 19 16.36 17.41 -10.49
C GLY A 19 16.88 17.83 -11.87
N ASP A 20 18.19 17.75 -12.12
CA ASP A 20 18.75 18.00 -13.46
C ASP A 20 18.10 17.08 -14.50
N LYS A 21 17.69 17.66 -15.62
CA LYS A 21 16.97 16.98 -16.70
C LYS A 21 17.79 16.97 -17.97
N GLN A 22 17.89 15.80 -18.59
CA GLN A 22 18.61 15.63 -19.84
C GLN A 22 17.73 14.89 -20.86
N LYS A 23 17.87 15.25 -22.13
CA LYS A 23 17.22 14.50 -23.21
C LYS A 23 17.77 13.08 -23.18
N PHE A 24 16.90 12.08 -23.09
CA PHE A 24 17.34 10.70 -22.95
C PHE A 24 17.68 10.05 -24.30
N ALA A 25 16.80 10.23 -25.30
CA ALA A 25 16.98 9.58 -26.59
C ALA A 25 18.08 10.27 -27.42
N ASN A 26 19.05 9.47 -27.87
CA ASN A 26 20.22 9.90 -28.65
C ASN A 26 21.05 10.97 -27.92
N SER A 27 21.14 10.82 -26.59
CA SER A 27 21.91 11.69 -25.72
C SER A 27 23.41 11.41 -25.83
N GLY A 28 23.79 10.16 -26.11
CA GLY A 28 25.17 9.71 -26.08
C GLY A 28 25.73 9.58 -24.65
N LEU A 29 24.88 9.71 -23.62
CA LEU A 29 25.25 9.54 -22.23
C LEU A 29 25.47 8.07 -21.89
N TYR A 30 26.28 7.81 -20.87
CA TYR A 30 26.54 6.45 -20.40
C TYR A 30 25.26 5.74 -19.92
N CYS A 31 24.43 6.46 -19.16
CA CYS A 31 23.19 5.93 -18.60
C CYS A 31 22.18 5.51 -19.68
N GLU A 32 22.18 6.16 -20.84
CA GLU A 32 21.33 5.75 -21.98
C GLU A 32 21.72 4.35 -22.46
N THR A 33 23.02 4.06 -22.54
CA THR A 33 23.51 2.75 -22.97
C THR A 33 23.21 1.68 -21.93
N VAL A 34 23.38 1.97 -20.64
CA VAL A 34 23.02 1.05 -19.56
C VAL A 34 21.54 0.67 -19.63
N ILE A 35 20.65 1.65 -19.78
CA ILE A 35 19.20 1.41 -19.88
C ILE A 35 18.84 0.64 -21.15
N LYS A 36 19.40 1.02 -22.31
CA LYS A 36 19.08 0.37 -23.60
C LYS A 36 19.57 -1.07 -23.68
N THR A 37 20.74 -1.35 -23.12
CA THR A 37 21.35 -2.69 -23.17
C THR A 37 20.91 -3.58 -22.01
N ASN A 38 20.35 -2.99 -20.96
CA ASN A 38 20.06 -3.63 -19.68
C ASN A 38 21.27 -4.39 -19.13
N ARG A 39 22.45 -3.79 -19.24
CA ARG A 39 23.73 -4.36 -18.79
C ARG A 39 24.52 -3.32 -18.03
N GLU A 40 25.38 -3.79 -17.13
CA GLU A 40 26.37 -2.93 -16.51
C GLU A 40 27.32 -2.36 -17.57
N LEU A 41 27.77 -1.13 -17.33
CA LEU A 41 28.73 -0.45 -18.18
C LEU A 41 29.90 0.02 -17.34
N HIS A 42 31.10 -0.38 -17.76
CA HIS A 42 32.36 0.00 -17.14
C HIS A 42 33.22 0.70 -18.18
N VAL A 43 33.57 1.96 -17.90
CA VAL A 43 34.45 2.80 -18.73
C VAL A 43 35.53 3.37 -17.82
N PRO A 44 36.74 2.78 -17.81
CA PRO A 44 37.81 3.26 -16.94
C PRO A 44 38.28 4.67 -17.29
N ASN A 45 38.37 4.99 -18.58
CA ASN A 45 38.76 6.30 -19.09
C ASN A 45 38.20 6.52 -20.50
N SER A 46 37.26 7.45 -20.61
CA SER A 46 36.59 7.78 -21.85
C SER A 46 37.51 8.47 -22.86
N LEU A 47 38.51 9.22 -22.40
CA LEU A 47 39.44 9.93 -23.29
C LEU A 47 40.28 8.97 -24.14
N THR A 48 40.54 7.78 -23.62
CA THR A 48 41.27 6.71 -24.30
C THR A 48 40.37 5.72 -25.04
N ASP A 49 39.06 5.74 -24.78
CA ASP A 49 38.10 4.83 -25.37
C ASP A 49 37.46 5.43 -26.64
N PRO A 50 37.65 4.83 -27.84
CA PRO A 50 37.11 5.37 -29.09
C PRO A 50 35.58 5.54 -29.11
N GLN A 51 34.85 4.70 -28.36
CA GLN A 51 33.40 4.76 -28.26
C GLN A 51 32.94 5.91 -27.35
N TRP A 52 33.72 6.22 -26.30
CA TRP A 52 33.31 7.14 -25.24
C TRP A 52 34.02 8.49 -25.23
N LYS A 53 35.07 8.69 -26.03
CA LYS A 53 35.85 9.95 -26.08
C LYS A 53 35.04 11.22 -26.33
N ASN A 54 33.90 11.09 -27.00
CA ASN A 54 33.01 12.21 -27.34
C ASN A 54 31.77 12.28 -26.44
N ASN A 55 31.74 11.53 -25.34
CA ASN A 55 30.62 11.52 -24.41
C ASN A 55 30.36 12.93 -23.85
N PRO A 56 29.09 13.38 -23.73
CA PRO A 56 28.78 14.70 -23.20
C PRO A 56 29.39 15.03 -21.83
N ASP A 57 29.51 14.03 -20.94
CA ASP A 57 30.02 14.16 -19.58
C ASP A 57 31.53 14.46 -19.54
N VAL A 58 32.27 14.22 -20.63
CA VAL A 58 33.68 14.64 -20.77
C VAL A 58 33.82 16.16 -20.64
N LYS A 59 32.82 16.93 -21.10
CA LYS A 59 32.79 18.40 -20.96
C LYS A 59 32.63 18.84 -19.49
N LEU A 60 32.12 17.96 -18.64
CA LEU A 60 31.99 18.15 -17.19
C LEU A 60 33.20 17.59 -16.43
N ASN A 61 34.27 17.22 -17.15
CA ASN A 61 35.46 16.57 -16.63
C ASN A 61 35.18 15.20 -15.98
N MET A 62 34.10 14.51 -16.37
CA MET A 62 33.79 13.16 -15.91
C MET A 62 34.27 12.15 -16.96
N ILE A 63 35.38 11.47 -16.66
CA ILE A 63 36.09 10.63 -17.63
C ILE A 63 36.00 9.14 -17.32
N SER A 64 35.69 8.75 -16.09
CA SER A 64 35.40 7.35 -15.76
C SER A 64 33.94 7.17 -15.38
N TYR A 65 33.43 5.97 -15.63
CA TYR A 65 32.03 5.60 -15.39
C TYR A 65 31.89 4.13 -14.99
N LEU A 66 31.15 3.89 -13.93
CA LEU A 66 30.58 2.58 -13.60
C LEU A 66 29.09 2.75 -13.36
N GLY A 67 28.25 2.05 -14.13
CA GLY A 67 26.81 2.12 -14.00
C GLY A 67 26.13 0.76 -14.12
N LEU A 68 25.07 0.57 -13.33
CA LEU A 68 24.23 -0.63 -13.39
C LEU A 68 22.77 -0.23 -13.59
N PRO A 69 22.00 -0.99 -14.39
CA PRO A 69 20.59 -0.72 -14.55
C PRO A 69 19.86 -0.96 -13.22
N ILE A 70 18.84 -0.16 -12.91
CA ILE A 70 17.88 -0.44 -11.84
C ILE A 70 16.60 -0.89 -12.53
N LEU A 71 16.05 -2.01 -12.10
CA LEU A 71 14.88 -2.64 -12.70
C LEU A 71 13.66 -2.55 -11.80
N ASN A 72 12.50 -2.44 -12.43
CA ASN A 72 11.22 -2.65 -11.78
C ASN A 72 10.98 -4.15 -11.52
N HIS A 73 9.94 -4.47 -10.75
CA HIS A 73 9.56 -5.85 -10.45
C HIS A 73 9.18 -6.69 -11.69
N ASP A 74 8.80 -6.03 -12.79
CA ASP A 74 8.46 -6.65 -14.08
C ASP A 74 9.68 -6.82 -15.01
N GLY A 75 10.87 -6.42 -14.55
CA GLY A 75 12.12 -6.49 -15.31
C GLY A 75 12.33 -5.32 -16.26
N THR A 76 11.42 -4.34 -16.33
CA THR A 76 11.61 -3.13 -17.13
C THR A 76 12.62 -2.18 -16.46
N PRO A 77 13.42 -1.43 -17.24
CA PRO A 77 14.34 -0.45 -16.66
C PRO A 77 13.62 0.68 -15.94
N PHE A 78 13.89 0.85 -14.65
CA PHE A 78 13.51 2.00 -13.85
C PHE A 78 14.49 3.16 -14.02
N GLY A 79 15.79 2.86 -14.03
CA GLY A 79 16.84 3.87 -14.09
C GLY A 79 18.25 3.30 -14.06
N THR A 80 19.21 4.05 -13.55
CA THR A 80 20.61 3.64 -13.43
C THR A 80 21.21 4.17 -12.13
N ILE A 81 21.88 3.30 -11.39
CA ILE A 81 22.81 3.70 -10.32
C ILE A 81 24.20 3.77 -10.94
N CYS A 82 24.94 4.85 -10.70
CA CYS A 82 26.26 5.01 -11.27
C CYS A 82 27.21 5.83 -10.40
N VAL A 83 28.50 5.66 -10.68
CA VAL A 83 29.61 6.44 -10.14
C VAL A 83 30.37 7.00 -11.32
N LEU A 84 30.72 8.28 -11.23
CA LEU A 84 31.56 8.99 -12.19
C LEU A 84 32.76 9.60 -11.45
N ASP A 85 33.90 9.68 -12.12
CA ASP A 85 35.10 10.33 -11.58
C ASP A 85 35.82 11.13 -12.67
N ASN A 86 36.60 12.12 -12.25
CA ASN A 86 37.48 12.91 -13.12
C ASN A 86 38.87 12.28 -13.32
N LYS A 87 39.08 11.11 -12.72
CA LYS A 87 40.28 10.29 -12.89
C LYS A 87 39.91 8.94 -13.50
N GLU A 88 40.88 8.39 -14.19
CA GLU A 88 40.82 7.02 -14.67
C GLU A 88 40.65 6.05 -13.50
N ASN A 89 39.70 5.13 -13.62
CA ASN A 89 39.36 4.21 -12.54
C ASN A 89 38.89 2.85 -13.09
N HIS A 90 39.65 1.80 -12.81
CA HIS A 90 39.34 0.44 -13.26
C HIS A 90 38.41 -0.33 -12.30
N TYR A 91 37.91 0.32 -11.23
CA TYR A 91 37.02 -0.19 -10.18
C TYR A 91 37.27 -1.64 -9.75
N SER A 92 37.75 -1.84 -8.53
CA SER A 92 37.99 -3.20 -7.99
C SER A 92 36.71 -4.05 -7.97
N GLU A 93 36.87 -5.37 -8.04
CA GLU A 93 35.74 -6.31 -7.94
C GLU A 93 34.91 -6.09 -6.67
N LEU A 94 35.56 -5.73 -5.56
CA LEU A 94 34.89 -5.38 -4.31
C LEU A 94 33.99 -4.15 -4.48
N PHE A 95 34.46 -3.12 -5.18
CA PHE A 95 33.68 -1.92 -5.43
C PHE A 95 32.47 -2.21 -6.33
N VAL A 96 32.66 -3.01 -7.39
CA VAL A 96 31.56 -3.45 -8.26
C VAL A 96 30.54 -4.27 -7.46
N LYS A 97 30.99 -5.14 -6.55
CA LYS A 97 30.10 -5.91 -5.66
C LYS A 97 29.29 -5.01 -4.73
N ILE A 98 29.90 -3.96 -4.17
CA ILE A 98 29.19 -2.97 -3.36
C ILE A 98 28.12 -2.25 -4.18
N MET A 99 28.43 -1.86 -5.43
CA MET A 99 27.47 -1.24 -6.33
C MET A 99 26.30 -2.16 -6.67
N ARG A 100 26.55 -3.47 -6.84
CA ARG A 100 25.49 -4.48 -7.00
C ARG A 100 24.61 -4.60 -5.77
N ASN A 101 25.18 -4.59 -4.56
CA ASN A 101 24.39 -4.61 -3.33
C ASN A 101 23.48 -3.37 -3.21
N PHE A 102 23.98 -2.18 -3.55
CA PHE A 102 23.14 -0.97 -3.56
C PHE A 102 22.02 -1.05 -4.60
N LYS A 103 22.30 -1.56 -5.81
CA LYS A 103 21.28 -1.85 -6.82
C LYS A 103 20.21 -2.79 -6.24
N GLU A 104 20.60 -3.91 -5.63
CA GLU A 104 19.66 -4.89 -5.08
C GLU A 104 18.79 -4.31 -3.97
N ILE A 105 19.34 -3.45 -3.10
CA ILE A 105 18.56 -2.76 -2.06
C ILE A 105 17.48 -1.87 -2.71
N ILE A 106 17.86 -1.04 -3.69
CA ILE A 106 16.92 -0.15 -4.38
C ILE A 106 15.81 -0.96 -5.07
N GLU A 107 16.18 -2.04 -5.77
CA GLU A 107 15.21 -2.89 -6.47
C GLU A 107 14.25 -3.60 -5.50
N ASN A 108 14.75 -4.03 -4.34
CA ASN A 108 13.92 -4.60 -3.29
C ASN A 108 12.96 -3.57 -2.70
N ASP A 109 13.40 -2.33 -2.50
CA ASP A 109 12.54 -1.24 -2.01
C ASP A 109 11.43 -0.90 -3.02
N LEU A 110 11.76 -0.84 -4.32
CA LEU A 110 10.77 -0.65 -5.38
C LEU A 110 9.74 -1.79 -5.39
N LYS A 111 10.20 -3.03 -5.25
CA LYS A 111 9.32 -4.20 -5.16
C LYS A 111 8.42 -4.15 -3.92
N ASN A 112 8.97 -3.79 -2.77
CA ASN A 112 8.21 -3.67 -1.51
C ASN A 112 7.13 -2.59 -1.63
N PHE A 113 7.46 -1.44 -2.21
CA PHE A 113 6.50 -0.37 -2.46
C PHE A 113 5.32 -0.86 -3.32
N TYR A 114 5.61 -1.55 -4.43
CA TYR A 114 4.59 -2.11 -5.31
C TYR A 114 3.70 -3.14 -4.61
N ILE A 115 4.29 -4.06 -3.85
CA ILE A 115 3.54 -5.08 -3.09
C ILE A 115 2.64 -4.42 -2.05
N ASN A 116 3.14 -3.44 -1.30
CA ASN A 116 2.36 -2.74 -0.29
C ASN A 116 1.14 -2.03 -0.90
N GLN A 117 1.31 -1.38 -2.05
CA GLN A 117 0.20 -0.75 -2.76
C GLN A 117 -0.89 -1.77 -3.16
N ILE A 118 -0.50 -2.92 -3.70
CA ILE A 118 -1.45 -3.99 -4.05
C ILE A 118 -2.18 -4.51 -2.81
N LEU A 119 -1.46 -4.69 -1.70
CA LEU A 119 -2.04 -5.14 -0.44
C LEU A 119 -3.07 -4.14 0.08
N GLU A 120 -2.78 -2.83 0.04
CA GLU A 120 -3.72 -1.78 0.45
C GLU A 120 -4.99 -1.77 -0.40
N GLU A 121 -4.86 -1.87 -1.72
CA GLU A 121 -6.01 -1.94 -2.63
C GLU A 121 -6.85 -3.20 -2.39
N GLY A 122 -6.20 -4.35 -2.18
CA GLY A 122 -6.87 -5.61 -1.87
C GLY A 122 -7.64 -5.53 -0.55
N ASN A 123 -7.01 -5.01 0.50
CA ASN A 123 -7.64 -4.81 1.81
C ASN A 123 -8.84 -3.88 1.72
N LYS A 124 -8.73 -2.78 0.98
CA LYS A 124 -9.87 -1.87 0.78
C LYS A 124 -11.05 -2.58 0.12
N LYS A 125 -10.81 -3.31 -0.98
CA LYS A 125 -11.87 -4.08 -1.65
C LYS A 125 -12.54 -5.11 -0.74
N LEU A 126 -11.76 -5.77 0.12
CA LEU A 126 -12.29 -6.72 1.11
C LEU A 126 -13.16 -6.02 2.16
N ILE A 127 -12.74 -4.85 2.65
CA ILE A 127 -13.52 -4.05 3.61
C ILE A 127 -14.83 -3.60 2.96
N ASP A 128 -14.79 -3.02 1.77
CA ASP A 128 -15.97 -2.56 1.03
C ASP A 128 -16.97 -3.72 0.83
N PHE A 129 -16.47 -4.91 0.45
CA PHE A 129 -17.29 -6.10 0.28
C PHE A 129 -17.93 -6.58 1.60
N ILE A 130 -17.19 -6.54 2.72
CA ILE A 130 -17.71 -6.91 4.04
C ILE A 130 -18.82 -5.93 4.47
N GLU A 131 -18.65 -4.63 4.22
CA GLU A 131 -19.66 -3.62 4.53
C GLU A 131 -20.94 -3.83 3.73
N GLU A 132 -20.83 -4.04 2.41
CA GLU A 132 -21.97 -4.37 1.55
C GLU A 132 -22.67 -5.66 2.02
N TYR A 133 -21.91 -6.71 2.31
CA TYR A 133 -22.45 -7.97 2.81
C TYR A 133 -23.21 -7.80 4.13
N ARG A 134 -22.70 -6.98 5.06
CA ARG A 134 -23.39 -6.67 6.33
C ARG A 134 -24.71 -5.95 6.10
N GLN A 135 -24.78 -5.02 5.16
CA GLN A 135 -26.04 -4.33 4.82
C GLN A 135 -27.06 -5.32 4.24
N LEU A 136 -26.64 -6.21 3.34
CA LEU A 136 -27.52 -7.25 2.76
C LEU A 136 -27.98 -8.27 3.81
N LYS A 137 -27.13 -8.60 4.79
CA LYS A 137 -27.46 -9.48 5.93
C LYS A 137 -28.33 -8.82 7.00
N GLY A 138 -28.46 -7.50 7.00
CA GLY A 138 -29.34 -6.76 7.91
C GLY A 138 -30.84 -6.98 7.64
N LEU A 139 -31.20 -7.54 6.49
CA LEU A 139 -32.58 -7.88 6.15
C LEU A 139 -33.01 -9.17 6.88
N LEU A 140 -33.65 -9.00 8.04
CA LEU A 140 -34.29 -10.10 8.75
C LEU A 140 -35.54 -10.57 8.00
N LYS A 141 -35.55 -11.86 7.66
CA LYS A 141 -36.72 -12.52 7.06
C LYS A 141 -37.77 -12.74 8.14
N ILE A 142 -38.68 -11.79 8.30
CA ILE A 142 -39.71 -11.82 9.35
C ILE A 142 -41.07 -12.27 8.79
N CYS A 143 -41.79 -13.11 9.53
CA CYS A 143 -43.16 -13.48 9.16
C CYS A 143 -44.09 -12.28 9.36
N ALA A 144 -44.79 -11.85 8.30
CA ALA A 144 -45.67 -10.69 8.36
C ALA A 144 -46.78 -10.81 9.43
N ARG A 145 -47.23 -12.05 9.70
CA ARG A 145 -48.30 -12.37 10.65
C ARG A 145 -47.81 -12.50 12.10
N CYS A 146 -46.91 -13.45 12.38
CA CYS A 146 -46.52 -13.79 13.76
C CYS A 146 -45.17 -13.20 14.19
N LYS A 147 -44.48 -12.46 13.32
CA LYS A 147 -43.21 -11.79 13.60
C LYS A 147 -42.01 -12.69 13.97
N LYS A 148 -42.15 -14.03 13.86
CA LYS A 148 -41.01 -14.96 13.93
C LYS A 148 -39.98 -14.66 12.83
N ILE A 149 -38.71 -14.92 13.12
CA ILE A 149 -37.58 -14.70 12.21
C ILE A 149 -37.17 -16.03 11.59
N ARG A 150 -36.91 -16.03 10.27
CA ARG A 150 -36.38 -17.18 9.55
C ARG A 150 -34.86 -17.19 9.63
N ASP A 151 -34.30 -18.21 10.26
CA ASP A 151 -32.85 -18.34 10.48
C ASP A 151 -32.10 -18.84 9.22
N LYS A 152 -30.80 -19.12 9.40
CA LYS A 152 -29.91 -19.63 8.34
C LYS A 152 -30.22 -21.07 7.90
N ASP A 153 -30.88 -21.85 8.75
CA ASP A 153 -31.25 -23.26 8.52
C ASP A 153 -32.72 -23.37 8.04
N ASP A 154 -33.31 -22.24 7.64
CA ASP A 154 -34.68 -22.09 7.17
C ASP A 154 -35.78 -22.38 8.22
N LYS A 155 -35.42 -22.35 9.51
CA LYS A 155 -36.36 -22.54 10.63
C LYS A 155 -36.93 -21.21 11.09
N TRP A 156 -38.18 -21.24 11.57
CA TRP A 156 -38.84 -20.08 12.17
C TRP A 156 -38.66 -20.09 13.68
N ILE A 157 -37.93 -19.11 14.19
CA ILE A 157 -37.65 -18.95 15.63
C ILE A 157 -38.23 -17.65 16.16
N ASP A 158 -38.41 -17.57 17.48
CA ASP A 158 -38.89 -16.36 18.13
C ASP A 158 -37.82 -15.28 18.18
N ILE A 159 -38.23 -14.01 18.28
CA ILE A 159 -37.31 -12.87 18.21
C ILE A 159 -36.30 -12.87 19.36
N GLU A 160 -36.72 -13.28 20.56
CA GLU A 160 -35.86 -13.40 21.74
C GLU A 160 -34.79 -14.47 21.51
N GLU A 161 -35.18 -15.65 21.01
CA GLU A 161 -34.25 -16.72 20.65
C GLU A 161 -33.26 -16.27 19.56
N PHE A 162 -33.75 -15.55 18.55
CA PHE A 162 -32.89 -14.99 17.51
C PHE A 162 -31.86 -14.02 18.08
N ILE A 163 -32.26 -13.05 18.90
CA ILE A 163 -31.37 -12.04 19.48
C ILE A 163 -30.37 -12.70 20.44
N HIS A 164 -30.82 -13.60 21.31
CA HIS A 164 -29.97 -14.34 22.24
C HIS A 164 -28.90 -15.15 21.49
N ASN A 165 -29.25 -15.81 20.38
CA ASN A 165 -28.31 -16.63 19.60
C ASN A 165 -27.34 -15.81 18.73
N HIS A 166 -27.61 -14.52 18.48
CA HIS A 166 -26.82 -13.69 17.56
C HIS A 166 -26.14 -12.50 18.23
N THR A 167 -26.37 -12.27 19.51
CA THR A 167 -25.81 -11.14 20.28
C THR A 167 -25.43 -11.59 21.69
N ALA A 168 -24.79 -10.71 22.47
CA ALA A 168 -24.53 -10.94 23.89
C ALA A 168 -25.68 -10.45 24.79
N ALA A 169 -26.88 -10.22 24.24
CA ALA A 169 -28.01 -9.68 25.01
C ALA A 169 -28.68 -10.76 25.87
N GLU A 170 -28.99 -10.42 27.12
CA GLU A 170 -29.80 -11.22 28.03
C GLU A 170 -31.16 -10.53 28.27
N PHE A 171 -32.22 -11.32 28.43
CA PHE A 171 -33.58 -10.81 28.58
C PHE A 171 -34.08 -10.91 30.02
N SER A 172 -34.48 -9.77 30.58
CA SER A 172 -35.30 -9.72 31.80
C SER A 172 -36.78 -9.76 31.45
N HIS A 173 -37.57 -10.51 32.21
CA HIS A 173 -39.03 -10.53 32.06
C HIS A 173 -39.65 -9.54 33.04
N SER A 174 -39.94 -8.33 32.57
CA SER A 174 -40.67 -7.31 33.30
C SER A 174 -41.90 -6.86 32.52
N LEU A 175 -42.92 -6.39 33.23
CA LEU A 175 -44.08 -5.74 32.62
C LEU A 175 -43.82 -4.24 32.54
N CYS A 176 -44.12 -3.58 31.41
CA CYS A 176 -44.10 -2.12 31.33
C CYS A 176 -45.26 -1.51 32.14
N GLU A 177 -45.19 -0.21 32.40
CA GLU A 177 -46.20 0.52 33.18
C GLU A 177 -47.61 0.37 32.59
N ASP A 178 -47.75 0.48 31.27
CA ASP A 178 -49.04 0.33 30.58
C ASP A 178 -49.65 -1.07 30.77
N CYS A 179 -48.83 -2.12 30.64
CA CYS A 179 -49.29 -3.50 30.83
C CYS A 179 -49.61 -3.80 32.30
N GLN A 180 -48.85 -3.23 33.24
CA GLN A 180 -49.15 -3.36 34.66
C GLN A 180 -50.50 -2.69 34.98
N GLU A 181 -50.73 -1.49 34.46
CA GLU A 181 -51.99 -0.76 34.63
C GLU A 181 -53.16 -1.55 34.02
N GLU A 182 -53.03 -2.05 32.79
CA GLU A 182 -54.08 -2.81 32.14
C GLU A 182 -54.49 -4.06 32.93
N LEU A 183 -53.51 -4.79 33.46
CA LEU A 183 -53.73 -6.06 34.17
C LEU A 183 -54.15 -5.86 35.63
N TYR A 184 -53.66 -4.81 36.30
CA TYR A 184 -53.73 -4.70 37.75
C TYR A 184 -54.42 -3.44 38.27
N LYS A 185 -54.88 -2.50 37.41
CA LYS A 185 -55.56 -1.25 37.84
C LYS A 185 -56.69 -1.45 38.87
N ASP A 186 -57.40 -2.58 38.79
CA ASP A 186 -58.54 -2.86 39.67
C ASP A 186 -58.13 -3.53 40.98
N GLU A 187 -56.89 -4.02 41.08
CA GLU A 187 -56.35 -4.72 42.24
C GLU A 187 -55.97 -3.75 43.38
N GLU A 188 -56.50 -3.99 44.58
CA GLU A 188 -56.26 -3.13 45.75
C GLU A 188 -54.77 -3.02 46.12
N TRP A 189 -54.00 -4.10 45.96
CA TRP A 189 -52.55 -4.09 46.24
C TRP A 189 -51.79 -3.19 45.25
N PHE A 190 -52.24 -3.12 44.00
CA PHE A 190 -51.60 -2.32 42.95
C PHE A 190 -51.93 -0.84 43.13
N LYS A 191 -53.19 -0.50 43.44
CA LYS A 191 -53.61 0.87 43.83
C LYS A 191 -52.83 1.37 45.05
N LYS A 192 -52.59 0.52 46.04
CA LYS A 192 -51.77 0.85 47.22
C LYS A 192 -50.30 1.05 46.84
N LEU A 193 -49.75 0.20 45.98
CA LEU A 193 -48.37 0.30 45.50
C LEU A 193 -48.12 1.61 44.73
N GLN A 194 -49.05 2.03 43.88
CA GLN A 194 -48.98 3.32 43.16
C GLN A 194 -48.98 4.50 44.13
N LYS A 195 -49.89 4.48 45.12
CA LYS A 195 -49.99 5.50 46.17
C LYS A 195 -48.73 5.61 47.03
N GLU A 196 -48.04 4.49 47.29
CA GLU A 196 -46.75 4.45 48.00
C GLU A 196 -45.58 4.97 47.15
N ARG A 197 -45.66 4.80 45.82
CA ARG A 197 -44.66 5.32 44.86
C ARG A 197 -44.86 6.80 44.50
N GLY A 198 -45.93 7.43 44.98
CA GLY A 198 -46.24 8.84 44.70
C GLY A 198 -46.70 9.09 43.26
N LEU A 199 -47.23 8.05 42.60
CA LEU A 199 -47.88 8.12 41.29
C LEU A 199 -49.39 8.26 41.47
#